data_AF-A0A2G2MF63-F1
#
_entry.id   AF-A0A2G2MF63-F1
#
_cell.length_a   1.000
_cell.length_b   1.000
_cell.length_c   1.000
_cell.angle_alpha   90.00
_cell.angle_beta   90.00
_cell.angle_gamma   90.00
#
_symmetry.space_group_name_H-M   'P 1'
#
loop_
_entity.id
_entity.type
_entity.pdbx_description
1 polymer ?
#
loop_
_entity_poly.entity_id
_entity_poly.type
_entity_poly.pdbx_seq_one_letter_code
_entity_poly.pdbx_strand_id
1 'polypeptide(L)'
;MVGLKNIPLNIVRGGGRTMNKNIYIFITILFLIVNVGCSSAEKIETSNDEIEVDNNTFLEQGSDRTTKGNNVAEDELVSVEPEYVYVKISAVGDVMVHSPQFRAQFNKTTNTYDFTNNFSFIKPHISSADLALANLETTFAGMEKGFSGFPFFNTPDELAYALKYAGFDVISTANNHIFDRGKEGILRTIQILEENNLEVIGTRRNEEDESFIITEVNGIKIGITAYAAETPRQGEVRAINSIRMPKEVEAIIDTFGFENLEEDLIKMKERIQIMKQRGAEIIVFYMHWGNEYWRQACKYQVKIAQALTNYGADVILGSHPHVIQPIEFLYSQIDGSKTVVAYSMGNILSNQRYETLGNKYTEDGVIVNLTFKKNSATNKIILSKIGIVPTWVHRYVQEGQRAYEIIPVVDALPDGEKFNIYSKKTMLRIKKSLERTLEVIDIKDNKISLETRKHNEPFALEFIKESSSLDHGDKPRGILKDDSLETLSGFAQVVIKH
;
A
#
# COMPACT_ATOMS: atom_id res chain seq x y z
N MET A 1 -52.53 -58.02 32.66
CA MET A 1 -51.92 -59.20 32.02
C MET A 1 -50.90 -58.72 31.01
N VAL A 2 -49.63 -59.08 31.25
CA VAL A 2 -48.47 -59.28 30.33
C VAL A 2 -48.20 -58.20 29.27
N GLY A 3 -47.05 -57.53 29.16
CA GLY A 3 -45.62 -57.81 29.44
C GLY A 3 -44.81 -57.13 28.29
N LEU A 4 -43.53 -56.75 28.32
CA LEU A 4 -42.37 -57.04 29.15
C LEU A 4 -41.23 -56.02 28.85
N LYS A 5 -40.48 -55.66 29.91
CA LYS A 5 -39.00 -55.47 30.07
C LYS A 5 -38.25 -54.35 29.29
N ASN A 6 -37.57 -53.37 29.92
CA ASN A 6 -36.39 -53.35 30.83
C ASN A 6 -35.13 -54.02 30.22
N ILE A 7 -33.88 -53.51 30.21
CA ILE A 7 -33.10 -52.52 31.01
C ILE A 7 -31.74 -52.27 30.28
N PRO A 8 -30.96 -51.21 30.60
CA PRO A 8 -29.70 -50.79 29.96
C PRO A 8 -28.43 -51.32 30.67
N LEU A 9 -27.21 -50.95 30.24
CA LEU A 9 -26.06 -50.44 31.05
C LEU A 9 -24.65 -50.55 30.38
N ASN A 10 -23.84 -49.53 30.70
CA ASN A 10 -22.42 -49.54 31.13
C ASN A 10 -21.20 -49.52 30.17
N ILE A 11 -20.56 -48.34 30.20
CA ILE A 11 -19.15 -48.01 30.51
C ILE A 11 -18.27 -49.16 31.01
N VAL A 12 -17.06 -49.31 30.43
CA VAL A 12 -15.82 -49.70 31.13
C VAL A 12 -14.60 -49.00 30.50
N ARG A 13 -13.78 -48.36 31.35
CA ARG A 13 -12.40 -47.90 31.11
C ARG A 13 -11.43 -49.09 31.20
N GLY A 14 -10.34 -49.04 30.43
CA GLY A 14 -9.03 -49.46 30.95
C GLY A 14 -8.11 -50.19 29.97
N GLY A 15 -6.82 -49.86 30.06
CA GLY A 15 -5.72 -50.81 29.91
C GLY A 15 -4.96 -50.76 28.60
N GLY A 16 -3.79 -50.13 28.63
CA GLY A 16 -2.81 -50.22 27.55
C GLY A 16 -2.14 -51.60 27.45
N ARG A 17 -1.48 -51.85 26.32
CA ARG A 17 -0.30 -52.72 26.23
C ARG A 17 0.48 -52.46 24.95
N THR A 18 1.78 -52.46 25.15
CA THR A 18 2.92 -52.37 24.24
C THR A 18 3.06 -53.56 23.28
N MET A 19 3.60 -53.31 22.09
CA MET A 19 4.71 -54.01 21.39
C MET A 19 4.48 -54.07 19.87
N ASN A 20 5.42 -53.56 19.07
CA ASN A 20 6.45 -54.41 18.50
C ASN A 20 7.58 -53.62 17.82
N LYS A 21 8.78 -54.18 17.93
CA LYS A 21 10.07 -53.66 17.48
C LYS A 21 10.54 -54.41 16.22
N ASN A 22 11.33 -53.68 15.43
CA ASN A 22 12.44 -54.11 14.54
C ASN A 22 12.16 -54.33 13.05
N ILE A 23 13.12 -53.82 12.25
CA ILE A 23 13.78 -54.33 11.02
C ILE A 23 14.06 -53.14 10.06
N TYR A 24 15.23 -52.46 10.18
CA TYR A 24 16.48 -52.54 9.36
C TYR A 24 16.56 -51.35 8.35
N ILE A 25 17.64 -50.62 8.03
CA ILE A 25 19.12 -50.82 7.98
C ILE A 25 19.85 -49.46 8.00
N PHE A 26 21.10 -49.49 8.49
CA PHE A 26 22.17 -48.47 8.54
C PHE A 26 22.70 -47.97 7.18
N ILE A 27 23.07 -46.69 7.07
CA ILE A 27 24.34 -46.22 6.46
C ILE A 27 24.93 -45.07 7.30
N THR A 28 26.24 -45.12 7.47
CA THR A 28 27.11 -44.47 8.45
C THR A 28 27.89 -43.26 7.89
N ILE A 29 28.47 -42.45 8.82
CA ILE A 29 29.77 -41.72 8.75
C ILE A 29 29.82 -40.47 7.84
N LEU A 30 30.39 -39.30 8.18
CA LEU A 30 31.18 -38.77 9.31
C LEU A 30 31.20 -37.24 9.16
N PHE A 31 31.27 -36.46 10.24
CA PHE A 31 32.07 -35.22 10.22
C PHE A 31 32.55 -34.92 11.65
N LEU A 32 33.86 -35.00 11.85
CA LEU A 32 34.56 -34.61 13.07
C LEU A 32 35.40 -33.36 12.76
N ILE A 33 35.02 -32.27 13.43
CA ILE A 33 35.82 -31.18 14.01
C ILE A 33 37.30 -31.12 13.63
N VAL A 34 37.75 -29.97 13.11
CA VAL A 34 38.86 -29.16 13.69
C VAL A 34 38.59 -27.67 13.41
N ASN A 35 38.58 -26.88 14.48
CA ASN A 35 38.71 -25.43 14.47
C ASN A 35 39.93 -25.08 15.32
N VAL A 36 40.73 -24.11 14.84
CA VAL A 36 41.65 -23.18 15.53
C VAL A 36 42.99 -23.06 14.79
N GLY A 37 43.34 -21.83 14.40
CA GLY A 37 44.74 -21.38 14.35
C GLY A 37 45.17 -20.49 13.20
N CYS A 38 44.95 -19.18 13.37
CA CYS A 38 45.75 -18.02 12.94
C CYS A 38 47.09 -18.28 12.20
N SER A 39 47.29 -17.67 11.03
CA SER A 39 48.52 -16.91 10.70
C SER A 39 48.36 -16.11 9.41
N SER A 40 48.93 -14.90 9.44
CA SER A 40 48.82 -13.84 8.44
C SER A 40 50.02 -13.81 7.48
N ALA A 41 49.83 -13.04 6.41
CA ALA A 41 50.81 -12.29 5.60
C ALA A 41 51.28 -12.93 4.29
N GLU A 42 50.66 -12.47 3.20
CA GLU A 42 51.28 -12.40 1.87
C GLU A 42 51.58 -10.93 1.53
N LYS A 43 52.80 -10.70 1.02
CA LYS A 43 53.36 -9.42 0.60
C LYS A 43 52.74 -8.99 -0.73
N ILE A 44 52.33 -7.73 -0.83
CA ILE A 44 52.16 -7.04 -2.11
C ILE A 44 52.93 -5.72 -2.01
N GLU A 45 53.88 -5.53 -2.93
CA GLU A 45 54.69 -4.33 -3.09
C GLU A 45 53.84 -3.17 -3.64
N THR A 46 53.89 -2.02 -2.98
CA THR A 46 53.35 -0.74 -3.45
C THR A 46 54.51 0.13 -3.92
N SER A 47 54.47 0.58 -5.18
CA SER A 47 55.26 1.72 -5.66
C SER A 47 54.42 2.99 -5.52
N ASN A 48 54.96 3.95 -4.76
CA ASN A 48 54.45 5.30 -4.61
C ASN A 48 55.08 6.18 -5.70
N ASP A 49 54.27 6.92 -6.45
CA ASP A 49 54.70 8.13 -7.13
C ASP A 49 53.75 9.27 -6.74
N GLU A 50 54.20 10.08 -5.78
CA GLU A 50 53.69 11.42 -5.51
C GLU A 50 54.48 12.40 -6.38
N ILE A 51 53.80 13.27 -7.13
CA ILE A 51 54.43 14.42 -7.79
C ILE A 51 53.83 15.69 -7.18
N GLU A 52 54.67 16.36 -6.38
CA GLU A 52 54.55 17.76 -5.95
C GLU A 52 54.48 18.70 -7.15
N VAL A 53 53.57 19.68 -7.10
CA VAL A 53 53.57 20.82 -8.01
C VAL A 53 54.06 22.03 -7.25
N ASP A 54 55.26 22.47 -7.62
CA ASP A 54 55.96 23.60 -7.03
C ASP A 54 55.54 24.92 -7.70
N ASN A 55 55.41 25.98 -6.90
CA ASN A 55 54.94 27.30 -7.30
C ASN A 55 56.11 28.27 -7.56
N ASN A 56 55.87 29.15 -8.54
CA ASN A 56 56.58 30.41 -8.86
C ASN A 56 57.94 30.34 -9.57
N THR A 57 57.99 30.94 -10.76
CA THR A 57 58.85 32.12 -10.97
C THR A 57 58.43 32.93 -12.21
N PHE A 58 58.39 34.25 -12.02
CA PHE A 58 58.28 35.30 -13.04
C PHE A 58 59.49 35.31 -13.98
N LEU A 59 59.30 35.79 -15.22
CA LEU A 59 60.11 36.86 -15.83
C LEU A 59 59.48 37.34 -17.16
N GLU A 60 59.28 38.65 -17.26
CA GLU A 60 58.96 39.38 -18.49
C GLU A 60 60.12 39.32 -19.49
N GLN A 61 59.80 39.23 -20.79
CA GLN A 61 60.46 40.01 -21.82
C GLN A 61 59.59 40.09 -23.07
N GLY A 62 59.25 41.32 -23.47
CA GLY A 62 58.51 41.60 -24.68
C GLY A 62 59.35 41.46 -25.94
N SER A 63 58.71 41.10 -27.05
CA SER A 63 59.06 41.67 -28.35
C SER A 63 57.83 41.68 -29.27
N ASP A 64 57.68 42.84 -29.87
CA ASP A 64 56.64 43.31 -30.76
C ASP A 64 56.66 42.53 -32.09
N ARG A 65 55.51 41.99 -32.53
CA ARG A 65 55.27 41.63 -33.94
C ARG A 65 53.78 41.47 -34.22
N THR A 66 53.28 42.49 -34.92
CA THR A 66 52.00 42.56 -35.61
C THR A 66 51.74 41.38 -36.54
N THR A 67 50.62 40.67 -36.34
CA THR A 67 49.88 39.98 -37.41
C THR A 67 48.37 40.14 -37.20
N LYS A 68 47.74 40.84 -38.14
CA LYS A 68 46.30 40.86 -38.35
C LYS A 68 45.80 39.47 -38.76
N GLY A 69 44.62 39.11 -38.27
CA GLY A 69 43.72 38.17 -38.94
C GLY A 69 43.59 36.81 -38.28
N ASN A 70 42.59 36.66 -37.42
CA ASN A 70 41.44 35.80 -37.66
C ASN A 70 40.48 35.91 -36.47
N ASN A 71 39.30 36.49 -36.72
CA ASN A 71 38.16 36.32 -35.84
C ASN A 71 37.74 34.85 -35.93
N VAL A 72 38.25 34.02 -35.03
CA VAL A 72 37.55 32.79 -34.68
C VAL A 72 36.46 33.23 -33.72
N ALA A 73 35.22 33.27 -34.20
CA ALA A 73 34.07 33.35 -33.31
C ALA A 73 34.19 32.16 -32.37
N GLU A 74 34.36 32.43 -31.07
CA GLU A 74 34.07 31.44 -30.05
C GLU A 74 32.60 31.06 -30.25
N ASP A 75 32.36 29.87 -30.78
CA ASP A 75 31.04 29.24 -30.72
C ASP A 75 30.71 29.14 -29.22
N GLU A 76 29.90 30.07 -28.73
CA GLU A 76 29.22 29.92 -27.46
C GLU A 76 28.44 28.61 -27.55
N LEU A 77 28.96 27.57 -26.91
CA LEU A 77 28.24 26.34 -26.63
C LEU A 77 27.03 26.73 -25.77
N VAL A 78 25.92 27.04 -26.43
CA VAL A 78 24.63 27.23 -25.79
C VAL A 78 24.30 25.90 -25.11
N SER A 79 24.47 25.84 -23.79
CA SER A 79 24.08 24.69 -22.99
C SER A 79 22.56 24.60 -23.06
N VAL A 80 22.04 23.79 -23.99
CA VAL A 80 20.62 23.49 -24.05
C VAL A 80 20.29 22.75 -22.76
N GLU A 81 19.54 23.40 -21.87
CA GLU A 81 19.09 22.72 -20.66
C GLU A 81 18.30 21.46 -21.06
N PRO A 82 18.55 20.33 -20.38
CA PRO A 82 17.88 19.09 -20.71
C PRO A 82 16.37 19.24 -20.58
N GLU A 83 15.64 18.97 -21.66
CA GLU A 83 14.19 18.92 -21.66
C GLU A 83 13.71 17.69 -20.90
N TYR A 84 12.73 17.89 -20.01
CA TYR A 84 12.13 16.82 -19.20
C TYR A 84 10.63 16.76 -19.42
N VAL A 85 10.12 15.54 -19.51
CA VAL A 85 8.69 15.24 -19.39
C VAL A 85 8.41 14.71 -17.99
N TYR A 86 7.28 15.11 -17.40
CA TYR A 86 6.90 14.76 -16.03
C TYR A 86 5.64 13.90 -16.03
N VAL A 87 5.58 12.97 -15.07
CA VAL A 87 4.36 12.23 -14.75
C VAL A 87 4.20 12.13 -13.24
N LYS A 88 3.04 12.51 -12.73
CA LYS A 88 2.63 12.41 -11.33
C LYS A 88 1.65 11.26 -11.17
N ILE A 89 2.09 10.23 -10.45
CA ILE A 89 1.25 9.11 -10.02
C ILE A 89 0.77 9.40 -8.59
N SER A 90 -0.53 9.35 -8.36
CA SER A 90 -1.13 9.46 -7.03
C SER A 90 -1.77 8.14 -6.62
N ALA A 91 -1.60 7.74 -5.35
CA ALA A 91 -2.19 6.52 -4.83
C ALA A 91 -2.75 6.73 -3.44
N VAL A 92 -3.83 6.01 -3.13
CA VAL A 92 -4.47 6.00 -1.81
C VAL A 92 -4.70 4.57 -1.37
N GLY A 93 -4.82 4.33 -0.07
CA GLY A 93 -5.12 3.01 0.48
C GLY A 93 -6.59 2.61 0.37
N ASP A 94 -7.13 2.02 1.43
CA ASP A 94 -8.37 1.24 1.38
C ASP A 94 -9.63 2.11 1.28
N VAL A 95 -10.41 1.91 0.21
CA VAL A 95 -11.78 2.39 0.05
C VAL A 95 -12.72 1.28 0.52
N MET A 96 -13.16 1.36 1.77
CA MET A 96 -13.99 0.34 2.42
C MET A 96 -15.27 0.93 3.03
N VAL A 97 -16.42 0.59 2.45
CA VAL A 97 -17.71 1.16 2.84
C VAL A 97 -18.45 0.24 3.81
N HIS A 98 -18.61 0.69 5.05
CA HIS A 98 -19.39 0.00 6.07
C HIS A 98 -20.86 0.42 6.03
N SER A 99 -21.74 -0.36 6.68
CA SER A 99 -23.19 -0.09 6.74
C SER A 99 -23.58 1.33 7.10
N PRO A 100 -22.94 2.02 8.09
CA PRO A 100 -23.26 3.41 8.37
C PRO A 100 -22.93 4.39 7.24
N GLN A 101 -21.92 4.10 6.40
CA GLN A 101 -21.46 4.99 5.33
C GLN A 101 -22.40 4.95 4.12
N PHE A 102 -22.78 3.78 3.61
CA PHE A 102 -23.74 3.75 2.49
C PHE A 102 -25.14 4.20 2.91
N ARG A 103 -25.56 3.96 4.17
CA ARG A 103 -26.83 4.51 4.68
C ARG A 103 -26.82 6.03 4.74
N ALA A 104 -25.66 6.62 5.01
CA ALA A 104 -25.46 8.07 4.97
C ALA A 104 -25.54 8.63 3.54
N GLN A 105 -25.24 7.83 2.53
CA GLN A 105 -25.27 8.22 1.11
C GLN A 105 -26.64 8.01 0.44
N PHE A 106 -27.60 7.41 1.12
CA PHE A 106 -28.91 7.14 0.55
C PHE A 106 -29.79 8.40 0.54
N ASN A 107 -30.26 8.79 -0.64
CA ASN A 107 -31.24 9.86 -0.83
C ASN A 107 -32.65 9.28 -0.91
N LYS A 108 -33.46 9.57 0.12
CA LYS A 108 -34.85 9.06 0.21
C LYS A 108 -35.79 9.63 -0.84
N THR A 109 -35.51 10.83 -1.36
CA THR A 109 -36.37 11.52 -2.33
C THR A 109 -36.19 10.93 -3.73
N THR A 110 -34.95 10.66 -4.12
CA THR A 110 -34.62 10.08 -5.43
C THR A 110 -34.57 8.55 -5.40
N ASN A 111 -34.50 7.94 -4.22
CA ASN A 111 -34.29 6.51 -4.03
C ASN A 111 -32.99 6.01 -4.69
N THR A 112 -31.93 6.81 -4.57
CA THR A 112 -30.58 6.53 -5.13
C THR A 112 -29.50 6.76 -4.08
N TYR A 113 -28.27 6.31 -4.35
CA TYR A 113 -27.11 6.63 -3.53
C TYR A 113 -26.24 7.73 -4.18
N ASP A 114 -25.53 8.50 -3.36
CA ASP A 114 -24.53 9.47 -3.81
C ASP A 114 -23.34 9.50 -2.86
N PHE A 115 -22.16 9.12 -3.37
CA PHE A 115 -20.90 9.08 -2.62
C PHE A 115 -19.97 10.26 -2.94
N THR A 116 -20.37 11.19 -3.81
CA THR A 116 -19.48 12.27 -4.30
C THR A 116 -19.02 13.21 -3.18
N ASN A 117 -19.85 13.42 -2.16
CA ASN A 117 -19.50 14.20 -0.96
C ASN A 117 -18.25 13.62 -0.25
N ASN A 118 -18.11 12.29 -0.20
CA ASN A 118 -17.01 11.62 0.48
C ASN A 118 -15.66 12.10 -0.05
N PHE A 119 -15.57 12.36 -1.36
CA PHE A 119 -14.33 12.70 -2.05
C PHE A 119 -14.18 14.20 -2.35
N SER A 120 -15.18 15.02 -2.08
CA SER A 120 -15.25 16.43 -2.53
C SER A 120 -14.02 17.26 -2.16
N PHE A 121 -13.51 17.12 -0.93
CA PHE A 121 -12.35 17.88 -0.47
C PHE A 121 -11.00 17.33 -0.94
N ILE A 122 -10.90 16.03 -1.23
CA ILE A 122 -9.67 15.43 -1.76
C ILE A 122 -9.62 15.39 -3.29
N LYS A 123 -10.74 15.61 -3.97
CA LYS A 123 -10.81 15.63 -5.43
C LYS A 123 -9.73 16.51 -6.07
N PRO A 124 -9.44 17.74 -5.61
CA PRO A 124 -8.36 18.54 -6.19
C PRO A 124 -6.96 17.92 -6.06
N HIS A 125 -6.73 17.08 -5.04
CA HIS A 125 -5.47 16.37 -4.86
C HIS A 125 -5.36 15.18 -5.81
N ILE A 126 -6.44 14.42 -5.95
CA ILE A 126 -6.50 13.23 -6.82
C ILE A 126 -6.50 13.61 -8.30
N SER A 127 -7.42 14.48 -8.73
CA SER A 127 -7.54 14.92 -10.13
C SER A 127 -6.39 15.80 -10.65
N SER A 128 -5.43 16.17 -9.79
CA SER A 128 -4.18 16.84 -10.20
C SER A 128 -3.09 15.86 -10.65
N ALA A 129 -3.29 14.56 -10.42
CA ALA A 129 -2.38 13.52 -10.88
C ALA A 129 -2.58 13.28 -12.38
N ASP A 130 -1.52 12.85 -13.04
CA ASP A 130 -1.63 12.34 -14.41
C ASP A 130 -2.17 10.89 -14.43
N LEU A 131 -2.05 10.19 -13.29
CA LEU A 131 -2.58 8.85 -13.08
C LEU A 131 -2.88 8.62 -11.59
N ALA A 132 -4.12 8.27 -11.25
CA ALA A 132 -4.53 8.04 -9.86
C ALA A 132 -5.04 6.60 -9.59
N LEU A 133 -4.53 6.00 -8.50
CA LEU A 133 -4.78 4.61 -8.09
C LEU A 133 -5.49 4.53 -6.72
N ALA A 134 -6.36 3.54 -6.54
CA ALA A 134 -6.96 3.20 -5.24
C ALA A 134 -7.17 1.68 -5.08
N ASN A 135 -7.27 1.21 -3.82
CA ASN A 135 -7.77 -0.13 -3.51
C ASN A 135 -9.27 -0.08 -3.19
N LEU A 136 -10.08 -0.83 -3.94
CA LEU A 136 -11.51 -1.00 -3.66
C LEU A 136 -11.71 -2.26 -2.81
N GLU A 137 -11.76 -2.11 -1.49
CA GLU A 137 -11.94 -3.21 -0.54
C GLU A 137 -13.42 -3.46 -0.23
N THR A 138 -14.20 -3.62 -1.31
CA THR A 138 -15.62 -3.96 -1.27
C THR A 138 -16.00 -4.57 -2.63
N THR A 139 -17.25 -5.02 -2.77
CA THR A 139 -17.76 -5.57 -4.03
C THR A 139 -19.02 -4.82 -4.48
N PHE A 140 -19.28 -4.86 -5.79
CA PHE A 140 -20.50 -4.38 -6.42
C PHE A 140 -21.31 -5.58 -6.91
N ALA A 141 -21.98 -6.27 -6.00
CA ALA A 141 -22.77 -7.47 -6.30
C ALA A 141 -24.26 -7.17 -6.49
N GLY A 142 -24.65 -5.90 -6.58
CA GLY A 142 -26.03 -5.48 -6.82
C GLY A 142 -26.92 -5.50 -5.57
N MET A 143 -28.03 -4.75 -5.63
CA MET A 143 -29.00 -4.63 -4.54
C MET A 143 -29.74 -5.95 -4.27
N GLU A 144 -29.90 -6.80 -5.27
CA GLU A 144 -30.52 -8.12 -5.16
C GLU A 144 -29.74 -9.08 -4.23
N LYS A 145 -28.44 -8.86 -4.04
CA LYS A 145 -27.60 -9.56 -3.05
C LYS A 145 -27.58 -8.86 -1.68
N GLY A 146 -28.24 -7.71 -1.57
CA GLY A 146 -28.35 -6.87 -0.39
C GLY A 146 -27.06 -6.13 -0.06
N PHE A 147 -27.14 -4.82 0.13
CA PHE A 147 -25.99 -4.03 0.59
C PHE A 147 -25.64 -4.32 2.05
N SER A 148 -24.34 -4.39 2.33
CA SER A 148 -23.81 -4.75 3.64
C SER A 148 -22.38 -4.23 3.81
N GLY A 149 -22.01 -3.91 5.05
CA GLY A 149 -20.61 -3.81 5.44
C GLY A 149 -20.08 -5.15 5.96
N PHE A 150 -19.06 -5.07 6.82
CA PHE A 150 -18.47 -6.21 7.52
C PHE A 150 -19.51 -7.21 8.09
N PRO A 151 -19.28 -8.53 7.99
CA PRO A 151 -18.05 -9.19 7.50
C PRO A 151 -18.00 -9.48 6.00
N PHE A 152 -19.13 -9.39 5.29
CA PHE A 152 -19.20 -9.64 3.85
C PHE A 152 -19.70 -8.40 3.15
N PHE A 153 -18.82 -7.68 2.47
CA PHE A 153 -19.12 -6.38 1.91
C PHE A 153 -19.90 -6.49 0.60
N ASN A 154 -20.83 -5.54 0.40
CA ASN A 154 -21.50 -5.27 -0.86
C ASN A 154 -21.99 -3.82 -0.84
N THR A 155 -21.49 -3.00 -1.73
CA THR A 155 -21.69 -1.55 -1.74
C THR A 155 -22.54 -1.15 -2.95
N PRO A 156 -23.36 -0.08 -2.86
CA PRO A 156 -24.03 0.48 -4.04
C PRO A 156 -23.04 0.88 -5.14
N ASP A 157 -23.46 0.69 -6.38
CA ASP A 157 -22.64 0.90 -7.58
C ASP A 157 -22.20 2.36 -7.73
N GLU A 158 -22.97 3.30 -7.18
CA GLU A 158 -22.69 4.74 -7.23
C GLU A 158 -21.37 5.14 -6.56
N LEU A 159 -20.76 4.25 -5.76
CA LEU A 159 -19.39 4.45 -5.30
C LEU A 159 -18.40 4.47 -6.48
N ALA A 160 -18.58 3.63 -7.50
CA ALA A 160 -17.71 3.63 -8.69
C ALA A 160 -17.77 4.97 -9.42
N TYR A 161 -18.97 5.54 -9.56
CA TYR A 161 -19.14 6.90 -10.09
C TYR A 161 -18.39 7.93 -9.24
N ALA A 162 -18.51 7.87 -7.91
CA ALA A 162 -17.83 8.80 -7.01
C ALA A 162 -16.29 8.68 -7.06
N LEU A 163 -15.75 7.47 -7.27
CA LEU A 163 -14.32 7.25 -7.50
C LEU A 163 -13.88 7.94 -8.80
N LYS A 164 -14.62 7.75 -9.90
CA LYS A 164 -14.30 8.43 -11.16
C LYS A 164 -14.44 9.95 -11.03
N TYR A 165 -15.49 10.43 -10.35
CA TYR A 165 -15.69 11.85 -10.06
C TYR A 165 -14.53 12.48 -9.27
N ALA A 166 -13.92 11.74 -8.34
CA ALA A 166 -12.76 12.18 -7.58
C ALA A 166 -11.51 12.32 -8.45
N GLY A 167 -11.45 11.60 -9.58
CA GLY A 167 -10.34 11.59 -10.53
C GLY A 167 -9.48 10.33 -10.47
N PHE A 168 -9.98 9.22 -9.90
CA PHE A 168 -9.27 7.94 -9.99
C PHE A 168 -9.34 7.36 -11.40
N ASP A 169 -8.29 6.63 -11.79
CA ASP A 169 -8.16 6.02 -13.11
C ASP A 169 -8.07 4.50 -13.01
N VAL A 170 -7.32 3.98 -12.03
CA VAL A 170 -7.02 2.56 -11.89
C VAL A 170 -7.41 2.06 -10.50
N ILE A 171 -8.15 0.97 -10.44
CA ILE A 171 -8.67 0.38 -9.21
C ILE A 171 -8.09 -1.01 -9.02
N SER A 172 -7.36 -1.19 -7.92
CA SER A 172 -7.00 -2.51 -7.43
C SER A 172 -8.23 -3.17 -6.82
N THR A 173 -8.54 -4.37 -7.30
CA THR A 173 -9.59 -5.23 -6.75
C THR A 173 -9.04 -6.51 -6.13
N ALA A 174 -7.74 -6.79 -6.26
CA ALA A 174 -7.10 -7.86 -5.51
C ALA A 174 -6.95 -7.45 -4.04
N ASN A 175 -7.88 -7.91 -3.21
CA ASN A 175 -7.87 -7.77 -1.75
C ASN A 175 -8.66 -8.90 -1.10
N ASN A 176 -8.69 -8.97 0.23
CA ASN A 176 -9.37 -10.08 0.92
C ASN A 176 -10.89 -10.08 0.77
N HIS A 177 -11.52 -8.95 0.49
CA HIS A 177 -12.98 -8.83 0.42
C HIS A 177 -13.57 -9.01 -0.99
N ILE A 178 -12.73 -9.15 -2.02
CA ILE A 178 -13.19 -9.29 -3.41
C ILE A 178 -14.08 -10.53 -3.63
N PHE A 179 -13.88 -11.59 -2.84
CA PHE A 179 -14.63 -12.84 -2.96
C PHE A 179 -15.83 -12.94 -2.01
N ASP A 180 -16.15 -11.88 -1.25
CA ASP A 180 -17.25 -11.89 -0.27
C ASP A 180 -18.61 -12.25 -0.89
N ARG A 181 -18.79 -11.94 -2.18
CA ARG A 181 -20.03 -12.19 -2.93
C ARG A 181 -19.88 -13.25 -4.01
N GLY A 182 -18.87 -14.10 -3.88
CA GLY A 182 -18.61 -15.20 -4.80
C GLY A 182 -18.10 -14.73 -6.17
N LYS A 183 -17.96 -15.66 -7.10
CA LYS A 183 -17.47 -15.40 -8.46
C LYS A 183 -18.29 -14.34 -9.20
N GLU A 184 -19.62 -14.41 -9.11
CA GLU A 184 -20.51 -13.42 -9.72
C GLU A 184 -20.30 -12.00 -9.15
N GLY A 185 -19.99 -11.90 -7.85
CA GLY A 185 -19.62 -10.62 -7.24
C GLY A 185 -18.32 -10.04 -7.81
N ILE A 186 -17.32 -10.88 -8.06
CA ILE A 186 -16.06 -10.47 -8.71
C ILE A 186 -16.36 -9.93 -10.12
N LEU A 187 -17.04 -10.74 -10.95
CA LEU A 187 -17.29 -10.40 -12.35
C LEU A 187 -18.14 -9.14 -12.51
N ARG A 188 -19.14 -8.96 -11.63
CA ARG A 188 -19.96 -7.74 -11.60
C ARG A 188 -19.19 -6.53 -11.08
N THR A 189 -18.29 -6.72 -10.10
CA THR A 189 -17.41 -5.63 -9.64
C THR A 189 -16.53 -5.12 -10.76
N ILE A 190 -15.91 -6.01 -11.54
CA ILE A 190 -15.14 -5.65 -12.74
C ILE A 190 -16.03 -4.87 -13.72
N GLN A 191 -17.22 -5.37 -14.03
CA GLN A 191 -18.16 -4.73 -14.95
C GLN A 191 -18.52 -3.30 -14.52
N ILE A 192 -18.92 -3.10 -13.26
CA ILE A 192 -19.35 -1.77 -12.77
C ILE A 192 -18.20 -0.76 -12.81
N LEU A 193 -16.97 -1.20 -12.53
CA LEU A 193 -15.79 -0.34 -12.62
C LEU A 193 -15.51 0.08 -14.07
N GLU A 194 -15.52 -0.88 -15.01
CA GLU A 194 -15.31 -0.61 -16.44
C GLU A 194 -16.41 0.30 -17.02
N GLU A 195 -17.67 0.09 -16.67
CA GLU A 195 -18.81 0.95 -17.07
C GLU A 195 -18.65 2.40 -16.58
N ASN A 196 -17.88 2.62 -15.51
CA ASN A 196 -17.55 3.94 -14.98
C ASN A 196 -16.18 4.47 -15.47
N ASN A 197 -15.58 3.86 -16.48
CA ASN A 197 -14.28 4.23 -17.05
C ASN A 197 -13.13 4.19 -16.01
N LEU A 198 -13.15 3.15 -15.18
CA LEU A 198 -12.08 2.80 -14.25
C LEU A 198 -11.41 1.52 -14.72
N GLU A 199 -10.10 1.57 -14.92
CA GLU A 199 -9.29 0.40 -15.24
C GLU A 199 -9.19 -0.51 -14.01
N VAL A 200 -9.21 -1.82 -14.23
CA VAL A 200 -9.18 -2.80 -13.14
C VAL A 200 -7.88 -3.59 -13.18
N ILE A 201 -7.26 -3.76 -12.01
CA ILE A 201 -6.07 -4.61 -11.84
C ILE A 201 -6.27 -5.62 -10.69
N GLY A 202 -5.56 -6.75 -10.80
CA GLY A 202 -5.52 -7.82 -9.80
C GLY A 202 -6.67 -8.83 -9.87
N THR A 203 -7.74 -8.54 -10.58
CA THR A 203 -8.76 -9.53 -10.97
C THR A 203 -8.99 -9.51 -12.47
N ARG A 204 -9.66 -10.55 -12.98
CA ARG A 204 -9.90 -10.77 -14.40
C ARG A 204 -11.17 -11.59 -14.62
N ARG A 205 -11.70 -11.65 -15.86
CA ARG A 205 -12.93 -12.41 -16.15
C ARG A 205 -12.64 -13.89 -16.37
N ASN A 206 -11.51 -14.17 -17.03
CA ASN A 206 -11.00 -15.51 -17.31
C ASN A 206 -9.50 -15.59 -17.00
N GLU A 207 -8.97 -16.79 -16.80
CA GLU A 207 -7.56 -17.03 -16.49
C GLU A 207 -6.59 -16.42 -17.53
N GLU A 208 -6.97 -16.50 -18.80
CA GLU A 208 -6.20 -16.02 -19.96
C GLU A 208 -6.23 -14.49 -20.12
N ASP A 209 -7.17 -13.81 -19.45
CA ASP A 209 -7.26 -12.36 -19.51
C ASP A 209 -6.10 -11.71 -18.72
N GLU A 210 -5.69 -10.52 -19.14
CA GLU A 210 -4.69 -9.75 -18.40
C GLU A 210 -5.29 -9.19 -17.11
N SER A 211 -4.60 -9.38 -15.98
CA SER A 211 -4.96 -8.79 -14.68
C SER A 211 -4.04 -7.62 -14.29
N PHE A 212 -3.30 -7.10 -15.27
CA PHE A 212 -2.42 -5.94 -15.18
C PHE A 212 -2.67 -5.06 -16.40
N ILE A 213 -2.29 -3.80 -16.30
CA ILE A 213 -2.40 -2.86 -17.43
C ILE A 213 -1.03 -2.27 -17.77
N ILE A 214 -0.89 -1.78 -19.00
CA ILE A 214 0.20 -0.90 -19.41
C ILE A 214 -0.44 0.32 -20.04
N THR A 215 -0.36 1.46 -19.37
CA THR A 215 -0.93 2.73 -19.83
C THR A 215 0.17 3.71 -20.20
N GLU A 216 -0.05 4.54 -21.21
CA GLU A 216 0.89 5.59 -21.61
C GLU A 216 0.39 6.95 -21.15
N VAL A 217 1.17 7.59 -20.28
CA VAL A 217 0.83 8.89 -19.67
C VAL A 217 1.99 9.83 -19.91
N ASN A 218 1.72 10.97 -20.56
CA ASN A 218 2.74 11.94 -20.96
C ASN A 218 3.93 11.28 -21.71
N GLY A 219 3.67 10.31 -22.58
CA GLY A 219 4.73 9.62 -23.35
C GLY A 219 5.62 8.67 -22.53
N ILE A 220 5.15 8.28 -21.34
CA ILE A 220 5.80 7.30 -20.46
C ILE A 220 4.87 6.10 -20.28
N LYS A 221 5.34 4.90 -20.61
CA LYS A 221 4.56 3.67 -20.42
C LYS A 221 4.71 3.16 -18.98
N ILE A 222 3.59 2.99 -18.29
CA ILE A 222 3.52 2.58 -16.89
C ILE A 222 2.79 1.23 -16.83
N GLY A 223 3.50 0.18 -16.41
CA GLY A 223 2.94 -1.15 -16.15
C GLY A 223 2.47 -1.26 -14.70
N ILE A 224 1.25 -1.71 -14.47
CA ILE A 224 0.61 -1.72 -13.14
C ILE A 224 -0.08 -3.05 -12.91
N THR A 225 0.25 -3.70 -11.79
CA THR A 225 -0.35 -4.97 -11.37
C THR A 225 -0.72 -4.92 -9.89
N ALA A 226 -1.64 -5.76 -9.46
CA ALA A 226 -2.01 -5.88 -8.05
C ALA A 226 -2.05 -7.32 -7.56
N TYR A 227 -1.79 -7.53 -6.27
CA TYR A 227 -1.82 -8.85 -5.64
C TYR A 227 -2.36 -8.79 -4.20
N ALA A 228 -3.10 -9.82 -3.79
CA ALA A 228 -3.62 -9.97 -2.43
C ALA A 228 -2.98 -11.12 -1.65
N ALA A 229 -2.72 -10.89 -0.37
CA ALA A 229 -2.27 -11.95 0.54
C ALA A 229 -3.38 -12.96 0.81
N GLU A 230 -3.02 -14.24 0.84
CA GLU A 230 -3.93 -15.32 1.21
C GLU A 230 -4.00 -15.50 2.73
N THR A 231 -5.16 -15.95 3.19
CA THR A 231 -5.27 -16.59 4.51
C THR A 231 -4.71 -18.01 4.46
N PRO A 232 -4.37 -18.64 5.61
CA PRO A 232 -3.88 -20.00 5.64
C PRO A 232 -4.75 -20.96 4.82
N ARG A 233 -4.11 -21.88 4.10
CA ARG A 233 -4.81 -22.81 3.23
C ARG A 233 -5.74 -23.73 4.02
N GLN A 234 -6.81 -24.17 3.36
CA GLN A 234 -7.75 -25.14 3.93
C GLN A 234 -7.60 -26.47 3.19
N GLY A 235 -6.66 -27.28 3.66
CA GLY A 235 -6.14 -28.43 2.91
C GLY A 235 -5.27 -27.95 1.76
N GLU A 236 -5.46 -28.50 0.56
CA GLU A 236 -4.74 -28.09 -0.66
C GLU A 236 -5.38 -26.88 -1.38
N VAL A 237 -6.38 -26.25 -0.75
CA VAL A 237 -7.19 -25.19 -1.36
C VAL A 237 -6.76 -23.83 -0.82
N ARG A 238 -6.40 -22.93 -1.74
CA ARG A 238 -6.11 -21.52 -1.45
C ARG A 238 -7.35 -20.85 -0.87
N ALA A 239 -7.14 -19.91 0.05
CA ALA A 239 -8.23 -19.23 0.74
C ALA A 239 -7.90 -17.76 0.92
N ILE A 240 -8.90 -16.92 0.77
CA ILE A 240 -8.80 -15.49 1.09
C ILE A 240 -9.95 -15.12 2.02
N ASN A 241 -9.69 -14.27 3.01
CA ASN A 241 -10.65 -13.97 4.07
C ASN A 241 -11.25 -15.24 4.75
N SER A 242 -10.44 -16.31 4.86
CA SER A 242 -10.88 -17.64 5.32
C SER A 242 -11.97 -18.31 4.47
N ILE A 243 -12.22 -17.82 3.26
CA ILE A 243 -13.13 -18.41 2.28
C ILE A 243 -12.31 -19.24 1.30
N ARG A 244 -12.65 -20.54 1.16
CA ARG A 244 -12.01 -21.44 0.19
C ARG A 244 -12.29 -20.96 -1.22
N MET A 245 -11.25 -20.75 -2.02
CA MET A 245 -11.39 -20.38 -3.42
C MET A 245 -11.42 -21.65 -4.29
N PRO A 246 -12.52 -21.94 -5.00
CA PRO A 246 -12.51 -22.96 -6.06
C PRO A 246 -11.45 -22.61 -7.12
N LYS A 247 -10.98 -23.62 -7.87
CA LYS A 247 -9.90 -23.43 -8.87
C LYS A 247 -10.21 -22.35 -9.91
N GLU A 248 -11.46 -22.27 -10.35
CA GLU A 248 -11.94 -21.22 -11.26
C GLU A 248 -11.94 -19.80 -10.67
N VAL A 249 -11.92 -19.67 -9.34
CA VAL A 249 -11.82 -18.38 -8.63
C VAL A 249 -10.34 -18.04 -8.39
N GLU A 250 -9.55 -19.03 -7.98
CA GLU A 250 -8.09 -18.90 -7.84
C GLU A 250 -7.44 -18.38 -9.14
N ALA A 251 -7.93 -18.84 -10.30
CA ALA A 251 -7.42 -18.45 -11.61
C ALA A 251 -7.73 -17.00 -12.01
N ILE A 252 -8.67 -16.33 -11.33
CA ILE A 252 -9.15 -14.99 -11.70
C ILE A 252 -8.85 -13.90 -10.66
N ILE A 253 -8.09 -14.24 -9.61
CA ILE A 253 -7.60 -13.28 -8.61
C ILE A 253 -6.08 -13.48 -8.47
N ASP A 254 -5.34 -12.40 -8.63
CA ASP A 254 -3.90 -12.39 -8.37
C ASP A 254 -3.66 -12.41 -6.86
N THR A 255 -3.26 -13.57 -6.35
CA THR A 255 -2.99 -13.77 -4.91
C THR A 255 -1.61 -14.39 -4.68
N PHE A 256 -1.09 -14.23 -3.46
CA PHE A 256 0.12 -14.92 -3.00
C PHE A 256 -0.07 -15.51 -1.60
N GLY A 257 0.45 -16.72 -1.39
CA GLY A 257 0.36 -17.43 -0.12
C GLY A 257 1.71 -17.55 0.59
N PHE A 258 1.73 -17.39 1.91
CA PHE A 258 2.98 -17.51 2.70
C PHE A 258 3.58 -18.92 2.67
N GLU A 259 2.75 -19.96 2.50
CA GLU A 259 3.18 -21.36 2.44
C GLU A 259 3.90 -21.70 1.12
N ASN A 260 3.55 -21.06 0.01
CA ASN A 260 4.12 -21.27 -1.32
C ASN A 260 4.76 -20.00 -1.90
N LEU A 261 5.27 -19.12 -1.02
CA LEU A 261 5.63 -17.77 -1.41
C LEU A 261 6.66 -17.71 -2.56
N GLU A 262 7.61 -18.63 -2.61
CA GLU A 262 8.64 -18.66 -3.66
C GLU A 262 8.05 -18.90 -5.06
N GLU A 263 7.01 -19.74 -5.18
CA GLU A 263 6.31 -19.98 -6.44
C GLU A 263 5.56 -18.73 -6.90
N ASP A 264 4.89 -18.04 -5.97
CA ASP A 264 4.16 -16.81 -6.27
C ASP A 264 5.11 -15.65 -6.59
N LEU A 265 6.29 -15.59 -5.97
CA LEU A 265 7.35 -14.63 -6.32
C LEU A 265 7.90 -14.86 -7.73
N ILE A 266 8.01 -16.12 -8.19
CA ILE A 266 8.39 -16.42 -9.58
C ILE A 266 7.35 -15.86 -10.55
N LYS A 267 6.05 -16.06 -10.28
CA LYS A 267 4.98 -15.49 -11.12
C LYS A 267 5.01 -13.96 -11.14
N MET A 268 5.26 -13.31 -10.00
CA MET A 268 5.43 -11.85 -9.93
C MET A 268 6.65 -11.37 -10.73
N LYS A 269 7.75 -12.12 -10.71
CA LYS A 269 8.93 -11.84 -11.54
C LYS A 269 8.61 -11.95 -13.03
N GLU A 270 7.92 -13.01 -13.44
CA GLU A 270 7.46 -13.20 -14.83
C GLU A 270 6.53 -12.07 -15.25
N ARG A 271 5.62 -11.63 -14.39
CA ARG A 271 4.74 -10.48 -14.61
C ARG A 271 5.53 -9.19 -14.89
N ILE A 272 6.59 -8.92 -14.12
CA ILE A 272 7.50 -7.79 -14.38
C ILE A 272 8.17 -7.94 -15.76
N GLN A 273 8.66 -9.13 -16.09
CA GLN A 273 9.31 -9.38 -17.38
C GLN A 273 8.37 -9.15 -18.56
N ILE A 274 7.12 -9.62 -18.47
CA ILE A 274 6.09 -9.40 -19.50
C ILE A 274 5.82 -7.90 -19.68
N MET A 275 5.63 -7.16 -18.58
CA MET A 275 5.40 -5.71 -18.66
C MET A 275 6.58 -4.98 -19.32
N LYS A 276 7.82 -5.33 -18.94
CA LYS A 276 9.04 -4.77 -19.56
C LYS A 276 9.16 -5.12 -21.04
N GLN A 277 8.87 -6.37 -21.44
CA GLN A 277 8.88 -6.80 -22.83
C GLN A 277 7.86 -6.04 -23.69
N ARG A 278 6.73 -5.64 -23.10
CA ARG A 278 5.70 -4.82 -23.74
C ARG A 278 5.99 -3.31 -23.67
N GLY A 279 7.19 -2.95 -23.19
CA GLY A 279 7.70 -1.59 -23.22
C GLY A 279 7.30 -0.72 -22.03
N ALA A 280 6.83 -1.30 -20.92
CA ALA A 280 6.65 -0.54 -19.69
C ALA A 280 8.01 -0.01 -19.19
N GLU A 281 8.05 1.27 -18.88
CA GLU A 281 9.24 2.02 -18.43
C GLU A 281 9.22 2.29 -16.92
N ILE A 282 8.03 2.25 -16.32
CA ILE A 282 7.82 2.28 -14.86
C ILE A 282 6.94 1.09 -14.51
N ILE A 283 7.33 0.31 -13.49
CA ILE A 283 6.59 -0.84 -12.99
C ILE A 283 6.06 -0.58 -11.59
N VAL A 284 4.74 -0.65 -11.43
CA VAL A 284 4.01 -0.41 -10.18
C VAL A 284 3.33 -1.68 -9.70
N PHE A 285 3.60 -2.06 -8.45
CA PHE A 285 2.88 -3.11 -7.74
C PHE A 285 1.95 -2.50 -6.69
N TYR A 286 0.67 -2.87 -6.72
CA TYR A 286 -0.28 -2.58 -5.67
C TYR A 286 -0.51 -3.84 -4.81
N MET A 287 -0.07 -3.82 -3.56
CA MET A 287 -0.03 -4.99 -2.68
C MET A 287 -1.04 -4.87 -1.53
N HIS A 288 -1.97 -5.80 -1.44
CA HIS A 288 -2.92 -5.90 -0.34
C HIS A 288 -2.44 -6.95 0.67
N TRP A 289 -1.77 -6.52 1.74
CA TRP A 289 -0.89 -7.39 2.54
C TRP A 289 -0.58 -6.93 3.97
N GLY A 290 0.08 -7.77 4.76
CA GLY A 290 0.55 -7.41 6.10
C GLY A 290 -0.44 -7.79 7.20
N ASN A 291 -0.21 -7.26 8.40
CA ASN A 291 -1.05 -7.56 9.55
C ASN A 291 -1.98 -6.37 9.82
N GLU A 292 -3.28 -6.63 9.98
CA GLU A 292 -4.25 -5.61 10.38
C GLU A 292 -3.79 -4.84 11.63
N TYR A 293 -3.86 -3.51 11.55
CA TYR A 293 -3.59 -2.55 12.62
C TYR A 293 -2.14 -2.43 13.08
N TRP A 294 -1.20 -3.11 12.43
CA TRP A 294 0.23 -2.99 12.75
C TRP A 294 0.84 -1.80 12.00
N ARG A 295 1.36 -0.82 12.74
CA ARG A 295 2.00 0.39 12.17
C ARG A 295 3.41 0.16 11.61
N GLN A 296 3.91 -1.07 11.66
CA GLN A 296 5.21 -1.47 11.13
C GLN A 296 5.04 -2.65 10.19
N ALA A 297 5.80 -2.63 9.09
CA ALA A 297 5.78 -3.71 8.12
C ALA A 297 6.22 -5.04 8.77
N CYS A 298 5.50 -6.12 8.49
CA CYS A 298 5.87 -7.43 8.97
C CYS A 298 7.03 -8.03 8.13
N LYS A 299 7.68 -9.09 8.64
CA LYS A 299 8.82 -9.71 7.96
C LYS A 299 8.50 -10.18 6.54
N TYR A 300 7.28 -10.64 6.29
CA TYR A 300 6.87 -11.06 4.95
C TYR A 300 6.70 -9.88 3.99
N GLN A 301 6.13 -8.76 4.45
CA GLN A 301 6.05 -7.54 3.63
C GLN A 301 7.44 -7.09 3.19
N VAL A 302 8.40 -7.02 4.13
CA VAL A 302 9.79 -6.64 3.82
C VAL A 302 10.44 -7.65 2.86
N LYS A 303 10.26 -8.96 3.09
CA LYS A 303 10.82 -10.01 2.21
C LYS A 303 10.30 -9.89 0.78
N ILE A 304 8.98 -9.72 0.61
CA ILE A 304 8.35 -9.62 -0.71
C ILE A 304 8.75 -8.30 -1.39
N ALA A 305 8.72 -7.18 -0.66
CA ALA A 305 9.16 -5.89 -1.18
C ALA A 305 10.60 -5.93 -1.70
N GLN A 306 11.52 -6.56 -0.95
CA GLN A 306 12.91 -6.73 -1.38
C GLN A 306 13.03 -7.65 -2.61
N ALA A 307 12.22 -8.71 -2.71
CA ALA A 307 12.21 -9.58 -3.88
C ALA A 307 11.74 -8.83 -5.14
N LEU A 308 10.62 -8.10 -5.05
CA LEU A 308 10.09 -7.28 -6.14
C LEU A 308 11.07 -6.17 -6.56
N THR A 309 11.75 -5.56 -5.58
CA THR A 309 12.85 -4.61 -5.83
C THR A 309 13.96 -5.27 -6.64
N ASN A 310 14.42 -6.47 -6.25
CA ASN A 310 15.45 -7.21 -6.98
C ASN A 310 15.00 -7.65 -8.39
N TYR A 311 13.69 -7.82 -8.61
CA TYR A 311 13.13 -8.13 -9.94
C TYR A 311 12.93 -6.87 -10.80
N GLY A 312 13.11 -5.69 -10.21
CA GLY A 312 13.09 -4.39 -10.86
C GLY A 312 11.69 -3.81 -10.99
N ALA A 313 10.89 -3.89 -9.92
CA ALA A 313 9.75 -2.99 -9.71
C ALA A 313 10.24 -1.60 -9.30
N ASP A 314 9.60 -0.53 -9.77
CA ASP A 314 9.99 0.85 -9.44
C ASP A 314 9.21 1.39 -8.23
N VAL A 315 7.96 0.95 -8.09
CA VAL A 315 7.02 1.41 -7.06
C VAL A 315 6.26 0.22 -6.46
N ILE A 316 6.17 0.18 -5.13
CA ILE A 316 5.31 -0.74 -4.39
C ILE A 316 4.38 0.07 -3.48
N LEU A 317 3.08 -0.05 -3.71
CA LEU A 317 2.01 0.65 -3.00
C LEU A 317 1.21 -0.35 -2.19
N GLY A 318 1.20 -0.21 -0.88
CA GLY A 318 0.57 -1.15 0.03
C GLY A 318 -0.76 -0.66 0.62
N SER A 319 -1.64 -1.61 0.88
CA SER A 319 -2.87 -1.43 1.69
C SER A 319 -3.19 -2.73 2.45
N HIS A 320 -4.33 -2.83 3.16
CA HIS A 320 -4.77 -3.91 4.08
C HIS A 320 -4.58 -3.66 5.58
N PRO A 321 -3.44 -3.16 6.10
CA PRO A 321 -3.28 -2.98 7.54
C PRO A 321 -4.27 -2.00 8.15
N HIS A 322 -5.02 -1.25 7.34
CA HIS A 322 -5.96 -0.20 7.74
C HIS A 322 -5.34 0.93 8.56
N VAL A 323 -4.01 0.97 8.66
CA VAL A 323 -3.22 2.00 9.33
C VAL A 323 -2.03 2.35 8.46
N ILE A 324 -1.53 3.56 8.57
CA ILE A 324 -0.33 3.99 7.85
C ILE A 324 0.89 3.19 8.36
N GLN A 325 1.70 2.70 7.42
CA GLN A 325 3.03 2.12 7.66
C GLN A 325 4.11 2.97 6.94
N PRO A 326 5.40 2.76 7.21
CA PRO A 326 6.47 3.58 6.64
C PRO A 326 6.48 3.63 5.10
N ILE A 327 7.02 4.73 4.59
CA ILE A 327 7.43 4.88 3.18
C ILE A 327 8.94 4.92 3.17
N GLU A 328 9.59 4.02 2.42
CA GLU A 328 11.04 3.90 2.37
C GLU A 328 11.55 3.59 0.96
N PHE A 329 12.86 3.71 0.79
CA PHE A 329 13.56 3.23 -0.39
C PHE A 329 14.21 1.88 -0.12
N LEU A 330 13.95 0.92 -1.00
CA LEU A 330 14.73 -0.31 -1.09
C LEU A 330 15.68 -0.23 -2.28
N TYR A 331 16.83 -0.89 -2.13
CA TYR A 331 17.83 -1.00 -3.19
C TYR A 331 17.94 -2.45 -3.61
N SER A 332 17.94 -2.67 -4.92
CA SER A 332 18.17 -3.96 -5.52
C SER A 332 19.57 -4.43 -5.16
N GLN A 333 19.63 -5.66 -4.66
CA GLN A 333 20.89 -6.33 -4.31
C GLN A 333 21.61 -6.88 -5.56
N ILE A 334 21.00 -6.74 -6.75
CA ILE A 334 21.52 -7.24 -8.02
C ILE A 334 22.20 -6.13 -8.81
N ASP A 335 21.53 -4.99 -8.98
CA ASP A 335 21.97 -3.90 -9.88
C ASP A 335 21.98 -2.52 -9.20
N GLY A 336 21.63 -2.44 -7.90
CA GLY A 336 21.57 -1.19 -7.16
C GLY A 336 20.43 -0.26 -7.57
N SER A 337 19.51 -0.70 -8.45
CA SER A 337 18.30 0.05 -8.77
C SER A 337 17.46 0.29 -7.51
N LYS A 338 16.65 1.36 -7.53
CA LYS A 338 15.96 1.87 -6.36
C LYS A 338 14.46 1.77 -6.54
N THR A 339 13.78 1.22 -5.55
CA THR A 339 12.32 1.08 -5.49
C THR A 339 11.78 1.92 -4.34
N VAL A 340 10.69 2.67 -4.56
CA VAL A 340 9.94 3.29 -3.46
C VAL A 340 8.86 2.35 -2.96
N VAL A 341 8.78 2.15 -1.65
CA VAL A 341 7.82 1.25 -1.01
C VAL A 341 7.01 2.02 0.02
N ALA A 342 5.70 2.14 -0.21
CA ALA A 342 4.75 2.56 0.81
C ALA A 342 4.07 1.31 1.36
N TYR A 343 4.47 0.79 2.52
CA TYR A 343 3.97 -0.53 2.97
C TYR A 343 2.47 -0.59 3.26
N SER A 344 1.90 0.54 3.68
CA SER A 344 0.46 0.73 3.85
C SER A 344 0.12 2.21 3.85
N MET A 345 -0.83 2.60 3.02
CA MET A 345 -1.35 3.97 2.94
C MET A 345 -2.53 4.22 3.90
N GLY A 346 -2.94 3.20 4.67
CA GLY A 346 -4.08 3.29 5.60
C GLY A 346 -5.44 3.37 4.89
N ASN A 347 -6.47 3.72 5.65
CA ASN A 347 -7.82 3.88 5.10
C ASN A 347 -7.98 5.26 4.45
N ILE A 348 -8.40 5.30 3.18
CA ILE A 348 -8.84 6.56 2.57
C ILE A 348 -10.31 6.84 2.86
N LEU A 349 -11.16 5.80 2.86
CA LEU A 349 -12.57 5.88 3.22
C LEU A 349 -12.97 4.65 4.05
N SER A 350 -13.30 4.85 5.33
CA SER A 350 -13.70 3.77 6.23
C SER A 350 -14.50 4.30 7.42
N ASN A 351 -15.27 3.41 8.08
CA ASN A 351 -15.88 3.67 9.38
C ASN A 351 -15.19 2.86 10.49
N GLN A 352 -13.97 2.37 10.26
CA GLN A 352 -13.08 1.87 11.29
C GLN A 352 -12.50 3.04 12.08
N ARG A 353 -13.11 3.33 13.22
CA ARG A 353 -12.81 4.53 14.02
C ARG A 353 -12.60 4.21 15.49
N TYR A 354 -12.05 5.16 16.22
CA TYR A 354 -11.77 5.01 17.64
C TYR A 354 -13.04 4.61 18.42
N GLU A 355 -14.20 5.19 18.10
CA GLU A 355 -15.43 4.88 18.83
C GLU A 355 -15.97 3.46 18.57
N THR A 356 -15.55 2.79 17.51
CA THR A 356 -16.02 1.43 17.17
C THR A 356 -14.96 0.36 17.44
N LEU A 357 -13.67 0.69 17.29
CA LEU A 357 -12.57 -0.27 17.40
C LEU A 357 -11.66 -0.02 18.60
N GLY A 358 -11.79 1.12 19.30
CA GLY A 358 -10.80 1.54 20.31
C GLY A 358 -9.43 1.88 19.72
N ASN A 359 -9.32 1.92 18.38
CA ASN A 359 -8.08 2.17 17.67
C ASN A 359 -8.18 3.50 16.90
N LYS A 360 -7.33 4.47 17.27
CA LYS A 360 -7.28 5.79 16.62
C LYS A 360 -6.48 5.80 15.32
N TYR A 361 -5.61 4.82 15.11
CA TYR A 361 -4.71 4.76 13.94
C TYR A 361 -5.46 4.40 12.67
N THR A 362 -6.62 3.74 12.78
CA THR A 362 -7.45 3.33 11.62
C THR A 362 -8.19 4.49 10.96
N GLU A 363 -8.16 5.66 11.60
CA GLU A 363 -8.77 6.88 11.08
C GLU A 363 -7.80 7.68 10.21
N ASP A 364 -6.51 7.32 10.24
CA ASP A 364 -5.44 8.00 9.54
C ASP A 364 -5.18 7.31 8.19
N GLY A 365 -5.17 8.10 7.12
CA GLY A 365 -4.78 7.67 5.78
C GLY A 365 -3.82 8.66 5.15
N VAL A 366 -3.29 8.33 3.99
CA VAL A 366 -2.42 9.23 3.23
C VAL A 366 -2.62 9.05 1.73
N ILE A 367 -2.65 10.16 1.00
CA ILE A 367 -2.45 10.17 -0.46
C ILE A 367 -0.94 10.25 -0.70
N VAL A 368 -0.38 9.30 -1.43
CA VAL A 368 1.04 9.28 -1.82
C VAL A 368 1.16 9.77 -3.26
N ASN A 369 2.00 10.78 -3.48
CA ASN A 369 2.26 11.39 -4.78
C ASN A 369 3.70 11.11 -5.19
N LEU A 370 3.89 10.51 -6.37
CA LEU A 370 5.18 10.14 -6.93
C LEU A 370 5.37 10.86 -8.26
N THR A 371 6.34 11.77 -8.34
CA THR A 371 6.63 12.52 -9.57
C THR A 371 7.89 11.98 -10.22
N PHE A 372 7.72 11.35 -11.38
CA PHE A 372 8.82 10.92 -12.24
C PHE A 372 9.12 12.00 -13.27
N LYS A 373 10.39 12.10 -13.66
CA LYS A 373 10.82 12.89 -14.81
C LYS A 373 11.63 12.04 -15.77
N LYS A 374 11.31 12.12 -17.05
CA LYS A 374 12.01 11.47 -18.16
C LYS A 374 12.82 12.53 -18.90
N ASN A 375 14.12 12.31 -19.02
CA ASN A 375 14.98 13.17 -19.84
C ASN A 375 14.75 12.85 -21.32
N SER A 376 14.31 13.82 -22.11
CA SER A 376 13.91 13.60 -23.50
C SER A 376 15.07 13.15 -24.41
N ALA A 377 16.31 13.52 -24.08
CA ALA A 377 17.48 13.16 -24.89
C ALA A 377 18.01 11.75 -24.60
N THR A 378 17.96 11.31 -23.34
CA THR A 378 18.55 10.03 -22.89
C THR A 378 17.50 8.95 -22.61
N ASN A 379 16.21 9.30 -22.61
CA ASN A 379 15.10 8.47 -22.13
C ASN A 379 15.23 8.00 -20.68
N LYS A 380 16.18 8.54 -19.90
CA LYS A 380 16.37 8.16 -18.51
C LYS A 380 15.21 8.70 -17.67
N ILE A 381 14.53 7.81 -16.96
CA ILE A 381 13.47 8.13 -16.00
C ILE A 381 14.04 8.10 -14.58
N ILE A 382 13.70 9.11 -13.77
CA ILE A 382 14.00 9.10 -12.35
C ILE A 382 12.80 9.59 -11.52
N LEU A 383 12.58 8.96 -10.37
CA LEU A 383 11.70 9.50 -9.34
C LEU A 383 12.33 10.77 -8.76
N SER A 384 11.70 11.91 -9.05
CA SER A 384 12.22 13.24 -8.71
C SER A 384 11.64 13.82 -7.43
N LYS A 385 10.42 13.42 -7.06
CA LYS A 385 9.73 13.91 -5.87
C LYS A 385 8.81 12.85 -5.27
N ILE A 386 8.77 12.78 -3.95
CA ILE A 386 7.73 12.09 -3.17
C ILE A 386 6.98 13.16 -2.37
N GLY A 387 5.65 13.17 -2.51
CA GLY A 387 4.73 14.00 -1.76
C GLY A 387 3.75 13.14 -0.98
N ILE A 388 3.28 13.64 0.15
CA ILE A 388 2.17 13.04 0.91
C ILE A 388 1.12 14.09 1.26
N VAL A 389 -0.14 13.67 1.22
CA VAL A 389 -1.28 14.43 1.78
C VAL A 389 -1.93 13.56 2.83
N PRO A 390 -1.65 13.76 4.13
CA PRO A 390 -2.34 13.05 5.20
C PRO A 390 -3.85 13.33 5.14
N THR A 391 -4.66 12.29 5.33
CA THR A 391 -6.12 12.35 5.26
C THR A 391 -6.77 11.79 6.51
N TRP A 392 -7.97 12.27 6.81
CA TRP A 392 -8.79 11.77 7.91
C TRP A 392 -10.26 11.75 7.50
N VAL A 393 -11.04 10.75 7.94
CA VAL A 393 -12.47 10.65 7.59
C VAL A 393 -13.32 11.39 8.62
N HIS A 394 -13.80 12.58 8.24
CA HIS A 394 -14.68 13.39 9.07
C HIS A 394 -16.12 12.86 9.04
N ARG A 395 -16.55 12.32 10.19
CA ARG A 395 -17.94 11.92 10.42
C ARG A 395 -18.64 12.95 11.29
N TYR A 396 -19.72 13.54 10.77
CA TYR A 396 -20.57 14.49 11.50
C TYR A 396 -22.05 14.28 11.12
N VAL A 397 -22.94 15.07 11.73
CA VAL A 397 -24.38 15.08 11.42
C VAL A 397 -24.73 16.43 10.84
N GLN A 398 -25.36 16.43 9.67
CA GLN A 398 -25.88 17.59 8.97
C GLN A 398 -27.37 17.37 8.73
N GLU A 399 -28.21 18.28 9.21
CA GLU A 399 -29.67 18.22 9.03
C GLU A 399 -30.30 16.86 9.44
N GLY A 400 -29.74 16.22 10.48
CA GLY A 400 -30.22 14.93 10.98
C GLY A 400 -29.71 13.70 10.21
N GLN A 401 -28.94 13.89 9.14
CA GLN A 401 -28.28 12.83 8.37
C GLN A 401 -26.78 12.78 8.70
N ARG A 402 -26.20 11.58 8.77
CA ARG A 402 -24.75 11.43 8.92
C ARG A 402 -24.07 11.80 7.60
N ALA A 403 -22.95 12.48 7.69
CA ALA A 403 -22.04 12.73 6.58
C ALA A 403 -20.67 12.10 6.88
N TYR A 404 -19.97 11.72 5.82
CA TYR A 404 -18.62 11.19 5.86
C TYR A 404 -17.82 11.91 4.77
N GLU A 405 -16.82 12.68 5.13
CA GLU A 405 -16.03 13.45 4.16
C GLU A 405 -14.55 13.22 4.44
N ILE A 406 -13.80 12.87 3.39
CA ILE A 406 -12.36 12.67 3.51
C ILE A 406 -11.72 14.06 3.48
N ILE A 407 -11.04 14.44 4.55
CA ILE A 407 -10.41 15.76 4.64
C ILE A 407 -8.90 15.65 4.41
N PRO A 408 -8.30 16.50 3.56
CA PRO A 408 -6.85 16.68 3.52
C PRO A 408 -6.42 17.44 4.77
N VAL A 409 -5.74 16.75 5.69
CA VAL A 409 -5.46 17.20 7.06
C VAL A 409 -4.71 18.53 7.05
N VAL A 410 -3.70 18.66 6.20
CA VAL A 410 -2.83 19.86 6.17
C VAL A 410 -3.59 21.09 5.66
N ASP A 411 -4.51 20.92 4.70
CA ASP A 411 -5.34 22.04 4.21
C ASP A 411 -6.44 22.42 5.23
N ALA A 412 -6.94 21.45 6.01
CA ALA A 412 -8.01 21.66 6.96
C ALA A 412 -7.55 22.32 8.27
N LEU A 413 -6.29 22.16 8.66
CA LEU A 413 -5.77 22.70 9.93
C LEU A 413 -5.84 24.24 10.05
N PRO A 414 -5.49 25.03 9.01
CA PRO A 414 -5.58 26.49 9.08
C PRO A 414 -7.01 27.04 9.04
N ASP A 415 -7.95 26.31 8.43
CA ASP A 415 -9.31 26.81 8.16
C ASP A 415 -10.34 25.66 8.16
N GLY A 416 -10.61 25.11 9.34
CA GLY A 416 -11.46 23.93 9.50
C GLY A 416 -12.92 24.12 9.06
N GLU A 417 -13.43 25.35 9.10
CA GLU A 417 -14.82 25.65 8.72
C GLU A 417 -15.09 25.35 7.23
N LYS A 418 -14.09 25.58 6.36
CA LYS A 418 -14.16 25.19 4.93
C LYS A 418 -14.31 23.69 4.70
N PHE A 419 -13.99 22.88 5.71
CA PHE A 419 -14.05 21.43 5.68
C PHE A 419 -15.14 20.88 6.63
N ASN A 420 -16.13 21.71 6.95
CA ASN A 420 -17.24 21.40 7.86
C ASN A 420 -16.83 21.11 9.31
N ILE A 421 -15.64 21.53 9.74
CA ILE A 421 -15.13 21.26 11.09
C ILE A 421 -15.35 22.45 12.02
N TYR A 422 -16.38 22.36 12.86
CA TYR A 422 -16.74 23.42 13.81
C TYR A 422 -16.33 23.10 15.26
N SER A 423 -16.02 21.83 15.54
CA SER A 423 -15.71 21.35 16.90
C SER A 423 -14.22 21.43 17.20
N LYS A 424 -13.84 22.13 18.28
CA LYS A 424 -12.46 22.13 18.81
C LYS A 424 -11.94 20.72 19.10
N LYS A 425 -12.81 19.81 19.55
CA LYS A 425 -12.44 18.40 19.80
C LYS A 425 -12.11 17.68 18.48
N THR A 426 -12.86 17.93 17.42
CA THR A 426 -12.57 17.37 16.09
C THR A 426 -11.27 17.94 15.53
N MET A 427 -11.06 19.25 15.60
CA MET A 427 -9.78 19.87 15.19
C MET A 427 -8.58 19.29 15.94
N LEU A 428 -8.70 19.04 17.24
CA LEU A 428 -7.64 18.39 18.01
C LEU A 428 -7.33 16.97 17.49
N ARG A 429 -8.35 16.18 17.14
CA ARG A 429 -8.14 14.83 16.58
C ARG A 429 -7.43 14.87 15.23
N ILE A 430 -7.76 15.83 14.39
CA ILE A 430 -7.13 16.07 13.08
C ILE A 430 -5.67 16.47 13.26
N LYS A 431 -5.38 17.38 14.20
CA LYS A 431 -4.00 17.72 14.56
C LYS A 431 -3.22 16.47 15.02
N LYS A 432 -3.84 15.67 15.90
CA LYS A 432 -3.25 14.40 16.35
C LYS A 432 -3.09 13.37 15.22
N SER A 433 -3.92 13.41 14.17
CA SER A 433 -3.78 12.57 12.98
C SER A 433 -2.52 12.93 12.20
N LEU A 434 -2.25 14.23 12.02
CA LEU A 434 -1.00 14.71 11.41
C LEU A 434 0.23 14.26 12.22
N GLU A 435 0.21 14.46 13.54
CA GLU A 435 1.31 14.04 14.43
C GLU A 435 1.60 12.53 14.26
N ARG A 436 0.58 11.67 14.32
CA ARG A 436 0.74 10.23 14.12
C ARG A 436 1.22 9.85 12.73
N THR A 437 0.82 10.58 11.69
CA THR A 437 1.30 10.33 10.34
C THR A 437 2.80 10.62 10.25
N LEU A 438 3.25 11.74 10.81
CA LEU A 438 4.66 12.17 10.82
C LEU A 438 5.55 11.36 11.76
N GLU A 439 4.97 10.63 12.73
CA GLU A 439 5.70 9.64 13.54
C GLU A 439 6.11 8.39 12.72
N VAL A 440 5.36 8.05 11.68
CA VAL A 440 5.56 6.80 10.90
C VAL A 440 6.22 7.06 9.56
N ILE A 441 5.85 8.15 8.89
CA ILE A 441 6.46 8.56 7.63
C ILE A 441 7.59 9.53 7.96
N ASP A 442 8.82 9.03 7.89
CA ASP A 442 10.00 9.89 8.04
C ASP A 442 10.15 10.77 6.80
N ILE A 443 9.63 12.00 6.91
CA ILE A 443 9.66 12.96 5.82
C ILE A 443 11.03 13.59 5.58
N LYS A 444 11.92 13.61 6.59
CA LYS A 444 13.21 14.28 6.49
C LYS A 444 14.23 13.38 5.81
N ASP A 445 14.39 12.17 6.33
CA ASP A 445 15.46 11.27 5.88
C ASP A 445 15.16 10.73 4.47
N ASN A 446 13.87 10.57 4.14
CA ASN A 446 13.42 10.14 2.81
C ASN A 446 13.14 11.27 1.82
N LYS A 447 13.39 12.54 2.19
CA LYS A 447 13.10 13.73 1.37
C LYS A 447 11.65 13.77 0.85
N ILE A 448 10.71 13.36 1.69
CA ILE A 448 9.28 13.38 1.38
C ILE A 448 8.72 14.75 1.77
N SER A 449 7.88 15.32 0.92
CA SER A 449 7.23 16.60 1.17
C SER A 449 5.78 16.45 1.64
N LEU A 450 5.35 17.27 2.58
CA LEU A 450 3.92 17.47 2.85
C LEU A 450 3.35 18.38 1.76
N GLU A 451 2.32 17.90 1.06
CA GLU A 451 1.68 18.65 -0.02
C GLU A 451 0.36 19.27 0.45
N THR A 452 0.07 20.45 -0.09
CA THR A 452 -1.17 21.20 0.14
C THR A 452 -1.79 21.56 -1.20
N ARG A 453 -3.06 21.94 -1.21
CA ARG A 453 -3.75 22.36 -2.44
C ARG A 453 -3.10 23.59 -3.09
N LYS A 454 -2.48 24.47 -2.30
CA LYS A 454 -1.69 25.58 -2.83
C LYS A 454 -0.34 25.05 -3.26
N HIS A 455 -0.25 24.59 -4.50
CA HIS A 455 1.03 24.25 -5.13
C HIS A 455 2.04 25.38 -4.89
N ASN A 456 3.18 25.04 -4.27
CA ASN A 456 4.42 25.84 -4.12
C ASN A 456 4.68 26.64 -2.82
N GLU A 457 3.93 26.49 -1.73
CA GLU A 457 4.42 26.95 -0.42
C GLU A 457 4.64 25.77 0.56
N PRO A 458 5.85 25.62 1.13
CA PRO A 458 6.08 24.61 2.17
C PRO A 458 5.19 24.92 3.37
N PHE A 459 4.41 23.94 3.80
CA PHE A 459 3.66 24.05 5.05
C PHE A 459 4.63 24.27 6.21
N ALA A 460 4.55 25.41 6.88
CA ALA A 460 5.41 25.71 8.01
C ALA A 460 5.09 24.75 9.17
N LEU A 461 6.06 23.89 9.53
CA LEU A 461 5.97 22.95 10.66
C LEU A 461 5.76 23.66 12.03
N GLU A 462 5.80 24.99 12.08
CA GLU A 462 5.62 25.80 13.29
C GLU A 462 4.27 25.57 13.99
N PHE A 463 3.21 25.20 13.26
CA PHE A 463 1.90 24.86 13.82
C PHE A 463 1.87 23.61 14.73
N ILE A 464 2.93 22.78 14.69
CA ILE A 464 3.02 21.57 15.51
C ILE A 464 3.47 21.91 16.95
N LYS A 465 4.21 23.00 17.17
CA LYS A 465 4.90 23.26 18.45
C LYS A 465 4.02 23.84 19.58
N GLU A 466 2.85 24.39 19.29
CA GLU A 466 2.11 25.20 20.29
C GLU A 466 1.21 24.44 21.30
N SER A 467 1.16 23.11 21.34
CA SER A 467 0.16 22.43 22.21
C SER A 467 0.64 21.24 23.03
N SER A 468 1.90 21.22 23.47
CA SER A 468 2.41 20.19 24.39
C SER A 468 1.99 20.40 25.86
N SER A 469 1.05 21.29 26.18
CA SER A 469 0.71 21.67 27.57
C SER A 469 -0.71 21.32 28.06
N LEU A 470 -1.49 20.51 27.33
CA LEU A 470 -2.81 20.05 27.78
C LEU A 470 -2.90 18.52 27.72
N ASP A 471 -2.13 17.84 28.55
CA ASP A 471 -2.28 16.41 28.81
C ASP A 471 -2.31 16.14 30.32
N HIS A 472 -3.47 16.31 30.92
CA HIS A 472 -3.81 15.68 32.19
C HIS A 472 -5.26 15.22 32.18
N GLY A 473 -5.46 13.94 31.87
CA GLY A 473 -6.62 13.19 32.37
C GLY A 473 -7.44 12.48 31.31
N ASP A 474 -6.97 11.32 30.86
CA ASP A 474 -7.88 10.23 30.51
C ASP A 474 -7.20 8.89 30.87
N LYS A 475 -7.31 8.52 32.15
CA LYS A 475 -7.13 7.12 32.56
C LYS A 475 -8.36 6.33 32.07
N PRO A 476 -8.19 5.15 31.48
CA PRO A 476 -9.31 4.33 31.04
C PRO A 476 -10.20 4.00 32.24
N ARG A 477 -11.46 4.43 32.21
CA ARG A 477 -12.48 3.96 33.16
C ARG A 477 -12.76 2.49 32.85
N GLY A 478 -12.81 1.71 33.93
CA GLY A 478 -12.87 0.26 33.91
C GLY A 478 -13.96 -0.31 32.99
N ILE A 479 -13.58 -1.40 32.36
CA ILE A 479 -14.44 -2.35 31.65
C ILE A 479 -15.55 -2.77 32.62
N LEU A 480 -16.77 -2.30 32.36
CA LEU A 480 -17.96 -2.98 32.88
C LEU A 480 -18.05 -4.30 32.12
N LYS A 481 -17.84 -5.40 32.85
CA LYS A 481 -18.14 -6.75 32.40
C LYS A 481 -19.64 -6.81 32.14
N ASP A 482 -20.02 -6.96 30.88
CA ASP A 482 -21.31 -7.49 30.50
C ASP A 482 -21.04 -8.79 29.73
N ASP A 483 -21.45 -9.91 30.32
CA ASP A 483 -21.13 -11.29 29.93
C ASP A 483 -21.96 -11.72 28.71
N SER A 484 -21.74 -11.06 27.57
CA SER A 484 -22.30 -11.48 26.26
C SER A 484 -21.37 -11.28 25.07
N LEU A 485 -20.06 -11.10 25.30
CA LEU A 485 -19.04 -10.88 24.25
C LEU A 485 -18.01 -12.01 24.09
N GLU A 486 -18.32 -13.24 24.53
CA GLU A 486 -17.58 -14.43 24.10
C GLU A 486 -18.04 -14.87 22.70
N THR A 487 -17.55 -14.21 21.66
CA THR A 487 -17.45 -14.75 20.28
C THR A 487 -16.62 -13.91 19.31
N LEU A 488 -15.94 -12.84 19.74
CA LEU A 488 -15.20 -11.94 18.83
C LEU A 488 -13.68 -11.85 19.08
N SER A 489 -13.08 -12.81 19.78
CA SER A 489 -11.60 -12.89 19.95
C SER A 489 -10.97 -14.16 19.36
N GLY A 490 -11.73 -14.93 18.58
CA GLY A 490 -11.31 -16.24 18.09
C GLY A 490 -10.80 -16.30 16.65
N PHE A 491 -10.12 -15.28 16.10
CA PHE A 491 -9.58 -15.39 14.73
C PHE A 491 -8.22 -14.73 14.47
N ALA A 492 -7.46 -14.37 15.52
CA ALA A 492 -6.10 -13.86 15.34
C ALA A 492 -5.14 -14.43 16.41
N GLN A 493 -4.97 -15.75 16.46
CA GLN A 493 -3.86 -16.38 17.19
C GLN A 493 -3.75 -17.90 16.91
N VAL A 494 -3.19 -18.29 15.75
CA VAL A 494 -2.47 -19.56 15.62
C VAL A 494 -1.39 -19.36 14.57
N VAL A 495 -0.13 -19.21 14.99
CA VAL A 495 1.10 -19.89 14.50
C VAL A 495 2.27 -19.26 15.25
N ILE A 496 2.50 -19.68 16.50
CA ILE A 496 3.86 -19.85 17.06
C ILE A 496 3.78 -21.08 17.96
N LYS A 497 4.09 -22.25 17.39
CA LYS A 497 4.68 -23.41 18.07
C LYS A 497 4.88 -24.55 17.06
N HIS A 498 5.99 -24.52 16.34
CA HIS A 498 7.05 -25.55 16.32
C HIS A 498 8.12 -25.08 15.34
#